data_AF-Q4DPW8-F1
#
_entry.id   AF-Q4DPW8-F1
#
_cell.length_a   1.000
_cell.length_b   1.000
_cell.length_c   1.000
_cell.angle_alpha   90.00
_cell.angle_beta   90.00
_cell.angle_gamma   90.00
#
_symmetry.space_group_name_H-M   'P 1'
#
loop_
_entity.id
_entity.type
_entity.pdbx_description
1 polymer ?
#
loop_
_entity_poly.entity_id
_entity_poly.type
_entity_poly.pdbx_seq_one_letter_code
_entity_poly.pdbx_strand_id
1 'polypeptide(L)'
;MTDPVRRDPTEFLRVLRRMSRTTSWQKTMMFASKGRMVGYRLTREHYNTILFSQSLWGRALEIVRVIRAMQEDRVQPNGATYYYIVNGMANADHGWNYDFKINHRLEKIQHWRVAMEALEACEANGFDSTDTMHNSAIITMVIPGFNKWEQASRLLEKLLREDRRMHPTMVKFYHDCLIRNMRPREASCLIRLAAEQGVQGYEDKWEADVYKGRPHDSELKREILSVDNQKQDLAYTFAALQLRGDQVAQPKELQKLLEEETVRNIEAERSVPVPYSAGLHSTEINSVFRPRVYRQLWYKWQHIANRYRPTAALKRRQLAPKDSPTGIPGFNRI
;
A
#
# COMPACT_ATOMS: atom_id res chain seq x y z
N MET A 1 8.43 -46.18 14.07
CA MET A 1 7.74 -46.79 12.92
C MET A 1 7.29 -45.69 11.98
N THR A 2 7.97 -45.51 10.85
CA THR A 2 7.54 -44.58 9.79
C THR A 2 6.39 -45.21 9.01
N ASP A 3 5.26 -44.52 8.94
CA ASP A 3 4.10 -44.92 8.13
C ASP A 3 4.54 -45.17 6.67
N PRO A 4 4.36 -46.37 6.10
CA PRO A 4 4.86 -46.72 4.77
C PRO A 4 4.24 -45.87 3.65
N VAL A 5 3.15 -45.16 3.91
CA VAL A 5 2.51 -44.26 2.93
C VAL A 5 3.20 -42.89 2.90
N ARG A 6 3.90 -42.50 3.97
CA ARG A 6 4.49 -41.17 4.10
C ARG A 6 5.93 -41.16 3.59
N ARG A 7 6.11 -40.57 2.41
CA ARG A 7 7.44 -40.25 1.85
C ARG A 7 8.24 -39.33 2.80
N ASP A 8 9.55 -39.33 2.60
CA ASP A 8 10.50 -38.57 3.41
C ASP A 8 10.08 -37.08 3.58
N PRO A 9 9.98 -36.56 4.82
CA PRO A 9 9.74 -35.14 5.07
C PRO A 9 10.72 -34.19 4.37
N THR A 10 11.97 -34.59 4.13
CA THR A 10 12.95 -33.77 3.41
C THR A 10 12.55 -33.60 1.94
N GLU A 11 12.00 -34.66 1.34
CA GLU A 11 11.51 -34.68 -0.02
C GLU A 11 10.23 -33.83 -0.15
N PHE A 12 9.35 -33.90 0.86
CA PHE A 12 8.22 -32.98 0.96
C PHE A 12 8.67 -31.51 0.90
N LEU A 13 9.67 -31.12 1.70
CA LEU A 13 10.20 -29.76 1.68
C LEU A 13 10.89 -29.40 0.35
N ARG A 14 11.62 -30.34 -0.27
CA ARG A 14 12.28 -30.12 -1.57
C ARG A 14 11.27 -29.83 -2.68
N VAL A 15 10.17 -30.58 -2.72
CA VAL A 15 9.06 -30.33 -3.67
C VAL A 15 8.41 -28.98 -3.41
N LEU A 16 8.14 -28.64 -2.15
CA LEU A 16 7.56 -27.35 -1.76
C LEU A 16 8.46 -26.18 -2.19
N ARG A 17 9.78 -26.26 -1.94
CA ARG A 17 10.78 -25.29 -2.39
C ARG A 17 10.76 -25.15 -3.92
N ARG A 18 10.73 -26.25 -4.67
CA ARG A 18 10.63 -26.22 -6.13
C ARG A 18 9.38 -25.49 -6.60
N MET A 19 8.21 -25.84 -6.07
CA MET A 19 6.93 -25.20 -6.45
C MET A 19 6.94 -23.70 -6.20
N SER A 20 7.48 -23.25 -5.06
CA SER A 20 7.56 -21.82 -4.71
C SER A 20 8.44 -21.01 -5.67
N ARG A 21 9.42 -21.64 -6.33
CA ARG A 21 10.36 -20.98 -7.26
C ARG A 21 9.91 -20.97 -8.71
N THR A 22 9.07 -21.92 -9.13
CA THR A 22 8.80 -22.14 -10.57
C THR A 22 7.33 -22.04 -10.95
N THR A 23 6.41 -22.07 -9.99
CA THR A 23 4.98 -22.20 -10.29
C THR A 23 4.12 -21.16 -9.58
N SER A 24 2.82 -21.20 -9.83
CA SER A 24 1.85 -20.30 -9.20
C SER A 24 1.60 -20.63 -7.73
N TRP A 25 1.08 -19.64 -7.01
CA TRP A 25 0.81 -19.71 -5.57
C TRP A 25 -0.14 -20.83 -5.15
N GLN A 26 -1.06 -21.28 -6.02
CA GLN A 26 -2.03 -22.32 -5.71
C GLN A 26 -1.34 -23.66 -5.40
N LYS A 27 -0.24 -23.99 -6.09
CA LYS A 27 0.43 -25.29 -5.92
C LYS A 27 1.04 -25.43 -4.53
N THR A 28 1.71 -24.39 -4.05
CA THR A 28 2.28 -24.38 -2.69
C THR A 28 1.19 -24.47 -1.61
N MET A 29 0.05 -23.77 -1.79
CA MET A 29 -1.07 -23.84 -0.85
C MET A 29 -1.71 -25.23 -0.79
N MET A 30 -1.99 -25.82 -1.96
CA MET A 30 -2.60 -27.14 -2.04
C MET A 30 -1.67 -28.22 -1.46
N PHE A 31 -0.39 -28.17 -1.82
CA PHE A 31 0.61 -29.14 -1.37
C PHE A 31 0.80 -29.08 0.16
N ALA A 32 0.94 -27.88 0.72
CA ALA A 32 1.08 -27.70 2.16
C ALA A 32 -0.17 -28.09 2.96
N SER A 33 -1.36 -27.69 2.50
CA SER A 33 -2.62 -28.02 3.17
C SER A 33 -2.89 -29.52 3.17
N LYS A 34 -2.75 -30.19 2.02
CA LYS A 34 -2.90 -31.66 1.94
C LYS A 34 -1.80 -32.38 2.72
N GLY A 35 -0.56 -31.88 2.69
CA GLY A 35 0.53 -32.40 3.49
C GLY A 35 0.22 -32.35 4.99
N ARG A 36 -0.26 -31.21 5.50
CA ARG A 36 -0.64 -31.06 6.92
C ARG A 36 -1.75 -32.05 7.32
N MET A 37 -2.76 -32.24 6.46
CA MET A 37 -3.85 -33.20 6.72
C MET A 37 -3.39 -34.67 6.77
N VAL A 38 -2.38 -35.04 5.97
CA VAL A 38 -1.79 -36.39 5.98
C VAL A 38 -0.71 -36.53 7.08
N GLY A 39 -0.55 -35.52 7.94
CA GLY A 39 0.32 -35.57 9.11
C GLY A 39 1.74 -35.04 8.90
N TYR A 40 2.03 -34.38 7.77
CA TYR A 40 3.31 -33.66 7.64
C TYR A 40 3.39 -32.50 8.63
N ARG A 41 4.34 -32.60 9.58
CA ARG A 41 4.62 -31.53 10.55
C ARG A 41 5.31 -30.36 9.84
N LEU A 42 4.57 -29.27 9.65
CA LEU A 42 5.10 -28.09 9.01
C LEU A 42 5.98 -27.31 9.99
N THR A 43 7.23 -27.11 9.64
CA THR A 43 8.18 -26.29 10.39
C THR A 43 8.22 -24.86 9.83
N ARG A 44 8.94 -23.96 10.51
CA ARG A 44 9.17 -22.58 10.07
C ARG A 44 9.65 -22.48 8.61
N GLU A 45 10.52 -23.40 8.18
CA GLU A 45 11.02 -23.43 6.79
C GLU A 45 9.91 -23.71 5.77
N HIS A 46 8.96 -24.57 6.12
CA HIS A 46 7.81 -24.89 5.26
C HIS A 46 6.92 -23.65 5.13
N TYR A 47 6.60 -23.00 6.24
CA TYR A 47 5.81 -21.77 6.27
C TYR A 47 6.47 -20.64 5.48
N ASN A 48 7.76 -20.39 5.67
CA ASN A 48 8.50 -19.37 4.92
C ASN A 48 8.49 -19.63 3.41
N THR A 49 8.56 -20.89 3.00
CA THR A 49 8.48 -21.27 1.57
C THR A 49 7.10 -20.99 0.98
N ILE A 50 6.03 -21.25 1.75
CA ILE A 50 4.65 -20.97 1.35
C ILE A 50 4.42 -19.45 1.29
N LEU A 51 4.85 -18.73 2.34
CA LEU A 51 4.71 -17.28 2.45
C LEU A 51 5.49 -16.54 1.35
N PHE A 52 6.69 -17.00 0.99
CA PHE A 52 7.42 -16.46 -0.15
C PHE A 52 6.56 -16.48 -1.43
N SER A 53 5.94 -17.64 -1.72
CA SER A 53 5.06 -17.81 -2.87
C SER A 53 3.82 -16.90 -2.77
N GLN A 54 3.15 -16.83 -1.62
CA GLN A 54 1.97 -15.96 -1.45
C GLN A 54 2.31 -14.47 -1.54
N SER A 55 3.47 -14.08 -1.01
CA SER A 55 3.99 -12.72 -1.01
C SER A 55 4.34 -12.24 -2.42
N LEU A 56 4.96 -13.10 -3.23
CA LEU A 56 5.27 -12.81 -4.62
C LEU A 56 4.02 -12.57 -5.48
N TRP A 57 2.96 -13.33 -5.25
CA TRP A 57 1.70 -13.25 -5.99
C TRP A 57 0.67 -12.28 -5.37
N GLY A 58 0.98 -11.62 -4.26
CA GLY A 58 0.07 -10.63 -3.65
C GLY A 58 -1.19 -11.24 -3.02
N ARG A 59 -1.08 -12.43 -2.44
CA ARG A 59 -2.25 -13.20 -1.99
C ARG A 59 -2.62 -12.89 -0.54
N ALA A 60 -3.15 -11.68 -0.29
CA ALA A 60 -3.44 -11.19 1.06
C ALA A 60 -4.31 -12.15 1.90
N LEU A 61 -5.39 -12.69 1.32
CA LEU A 61 -6.26 -13.64 2.03
C LEU A 61 -5.52 -14.94 2.40
N GLU A 62 -4.71 -15.44 1.47
CA GLU A 62 -3.92 -16.66 1.69
C GLU A 62 -2.83 -16.43 2.75
N ILE A 63 -2.17 -15.27 2.78
CA ILE A 63 -1.19 -14.92 3.82
C ILE A 63 -1.85 -15.00 5.21
N VAL A 64 -3.04 -14.42 5.38
CA VAL A 64 -3.79 -14.50 6.65
C VAL A 64 -4.08 -15.96 7.05
N ARG A 65 -4.48 -16.81 6.09
CA ARG A 65 -4.71 -18.25 6.34
C ARG A 65 -3.43 -18.97 6.79
N VAL A 66 -2.29 -18.65 6.18
CA VAL A 66 -1.00 -19.25 6.52
C VAL A 66 -0.55 -18.82 7.92
N ILE A 67 -0.71 -17.53 8.28
CA ILE A 67 -0.41 -17.02 9.63
C ILE A 67 -1.23 -17.76 10.68
N ARG A 68 -2.55 -17.90 10.47
CA ARG A 68 -3.43 -18.63 11.41
C ARG A 68 -2.99 -20.08 11.60
N ALA A 69 -2.71 -20.79 10.50
CA ALA A 69 -2.22 -22.17 10.59
C ALA A 69 -0.86 -22.28 11.30
N MET A 70 0.01 -21.28 11.14
CA MET A 70 1.31 -21.23 11.81
C MET A 70 1.18 -21.00 13.33
N GLN A 71 0.23 -20.16 13.74
CA GLN A 71 -0.13 -19.93 15.15
C GLN A 71 -0.78 -21.18 15.78
N GLU A 72 -1.69 -21.85 15.06
CA GLU A 72 -2.31 -23.11 15.49
C GLU A 72 -1.24 -24.19 15.76
N ASP A 73 -0.26 -24.31 14.86
CA ASP A 73 0.84 -25.27 14.98
C ASP A 73 1.94 -24.81 15.97
N ARG A 74 1.75 -23.67 16.64
CA ARG A 74 2.67 -23.05 17.62
C ARG A 74 4.09 -22.87 17.07
N VAL A 75 4.20 -22.56 15.78
CA VAL A 75 5.50 -22.31 15.14
C VAL A 75 5.81 -20.82 15.23
N GLN A 76 6.86 -20.46 15.96
CA GLN A 76 7.25 -19.05 16.10
C GLN A 76 7.78 -18.48 14.78
N PRO A 77 7.29 -17.32 14.30
CA PRO A 77 7.81 -16.62 13.13
C PRO A 77 9.25 -16.12 13.35
N ASN A 78 9.98 -15.90 12.25
CA ASN A 78 11.26 -15.18 12.27
C ASN A 78 11.20 -13.91 11.41
N GLY A 79 12.28 -13.12 11.39
CA GLY A 79 12.36 -11.90 10.56
C GLY A 79 12.00 -12.13 9.08
N ALA A 80 12.40 -13.27 8.49
CA ALA A 80 12.02 -13.61 7.12
C ALA A 80 10.51 -13.88 6.96
N THR A 81 9.86 -14.46 7.98
CA THR A 81 8.41 -14.62 8.01
C THR A 81 7.71 -13.26 7.93
N TYR A 82 8.11 -12.32 8.80
CA TYR A 82 7.55 -10.96 8.82
C TYR A 82 7.81 -10.21 7.51
N TYR A 83 9.00 -10.35 6.94
CA TYR A 83 9.35 -9.78 5.64
C TYR A 83 8.37 -10.19 4.53
N TYR A 84 8.01 -11.49 4.44
CA TYR A 84 7.06 -11.96 3.43
C TYR A 84 5.63 -11.51 3.70
N ILE A 85 5.21 -11.43 4.97
CA ILE A 85 3.87 -10.97 5.34
C ILE A 85 3.68 -9.52 4.88
N VAL A 86 4.57 -8.62 5.31
CA VAL A 86 4.43 -7.17 5.06
C VAL A 86 4.53 -6.85 3.57
N ASN A 87 5.57 -7.35 2.90
CA ASN A 87 5.73 -7.11 1.45
C ASN A 87 4.64 -7.80 0.62
N GLY A 88 4.09 -8.92 1.12
CA GLY A 88 3.03 -9.64 0.44
C GLY A 88 1.70 -8.92 0.44
N MET A 89 1.39 -8.19 1.53
CA MET A 89 0.19 -7.37 1.61
C MET A 89 0.23 -6.21 0.60
N ALA A 90 1.40 -5.58 0.40
CA ALA A 90 1.55 -4.48 -0.57
C ALA A 90 1.43 -4.93 -2.04
N ASN A 91 1.67 -6.22 -2.32
CA ASN A 91 1.54 -6.79 -3.66
C ASN A 91 0.09 -7.18 -4.03
N ALA A 92 -0.89 -6.96 -3.15
CA ALA A 92 -2.27 -7.37 -3.40
C ALA A 92 -2.89 -6.65 -4.61
N ASP A 93 -3.63 -7.42 -5.42
CA ASP A 93 -4.41 -6.87 -6.55
C ASP A 93 -5.41 -5.82 -6.05
N HIS A 94 -5.49 -4.67 -6.73
CA HIS A 94 -6.41 -3.57 -6.40
C HIS A 94 -6.67 -2.68 -7.64
N GLY A 95 -7.37 -1.56 -7.44
CA GLY A 95 -7.69 -0.58 -8.47
C GLY A 95 -8.99 -0.87 -9.22
N TRP A 96 -9.26 -0.06 -10.25
CA TRP A 96 -10.49 -0.13 -11.04
C TRP A 96 -10.21 -0.27 -12.53
N ASN A 97 -11.01 -1.11 -13.18
CA ASN A 97 -11.04 -1.29 -14.63
C ASN A 97 -12.38 -0.76 -15.17
N TYR A 98 -12.39 0.41 -15.81
CA TYR A 98 -13.61 1.14 -16.13
C TYR A 98 -14.44 1.37 -14.86
N ASP A 99 -15.60 0.71 -14.72
CA ASP A 99 -16.50 0.72 -13.57
C ASP A 99 -16.35 -0.53 -12.67
N PHE A 100 -15.50 -1.50 -13.04
CA PHE A 100 -15.32 -2.75 -12.31
C PHE A 100 -14.17 -2.67 -11.29
N LYS A 101 -14.50 -2.87 -10.00
CA LYS A 101 -13.54 -2.89 -8.89
C LYS A 101 -12.77 -4.20 -8.81
N ILE A 102 -11.45 -4.13 -9.00
CA ILE A 102 -10.56 -5.29 -8.89
C ILE A 102 -10.39 -5.67 -7.42
N ASN A 103 -10.61 -6.95 -7.11
CA ASN A 103 -10.41 -7.51 -5.77
C ASN A 103 -11.17 -6.75 -4.65
N HIS A 104 -12.46 -6.46 -4.87
CA HIS A 104 -13.32 -5.76 -3.89
C HIS A 104 -13.31 -6.36 -2.47
N ARG A 105 -12.97 -7.65 -2.33
CA ARG A 105 -12.88 -8.33 -1.03
C ARG A 105 -11.71 -7.85 -0.18
N LEU A 106 -10.69 -7.22 -0.77
CA LEU A 106 -9.50 -6.74 -0.07
C LEU A 106 -9.82 -5.74 1.04
N GLU A 107 -10.84 -4.89 0.83
CA GLU A 107 -11.30 -3.89 1.79
C GLU A 107 -11.81 -4.50 3.08
N LYS A 108 -12.53 -5.61 2.98
CA LYS A 108 -13.08 -6.33 4.13
C LYS A 108 -12.00 -7.05 4.95
N ILE A 109 -10.86 -7.39 4.35
CA ILE A 109 -9.79 -8.16 5.01
C ILE A 109 -8.96 -7.29 5.97
N GLN A 110 -9.00 -5.95 5.83
CA GLN A 110 -8.12 -5.03 6.57
C GLN A 110 -6.63 -5.41 6.43
N HIS A 111 -6.21 -5.80 5.22
CA HIS A 111 -4.84 -6.29 4.97
C HIS A 111 -3.73 -5.31 5.39
N TRP A 112 -4.00 -4.00 5.35
CA TRP A 112 -3.11 -2.95 5.85
C TRP A 112 -2.83 -3.08 7.35
N ARG A 113 -3.84 -3.47 8.13
CA ARG A 113 -3.70 -3.69 9.58
C ARG A 113 -2.83 -4.91 9.86
N VAL A 114 -3.00 -5.99 9.09
CA VAL A 114 -2.16 -7.18 9.22
C VAL A 114 -0.69 -6.86 8.90
N ALA A 115 -0.43 -5.98 7.94
CA ALA A 115 0.94 -5.52 7.65
C ALA A 115 1.53 -4.70 8.82
N MET A 116 0.74 -3.81 9.42
CA MET A 116 1.13 -3.04 10.61
C MET A 116 1.39 -3.93 11.83
N GLU A 117 0.46 -4.84 12.15
CA GLU A 117 0.61 -5.79 13.24
C GLU A 117 1.84 -6.69 13.07
N ALA A 118 2.17 -7.07 11.83
CA ALA A 118 3.38 -7.82 11.51
C ALA A 118 4.66 -7.00 11.72
N LEU A 119 4.65 -5.69 11.42
CA LEU A 119 5.76 -4.78 11.72
C LEU A 119 5.97 -4.63 13.23
N GLU A 120 4.90 -4.35 13.97
CA GLU A 120 4.93 -4.21 15.43
C GLU A 120 5.41 -5.51 16.10
N ALA A 121 4.89 -6.66 15.65
CA ALA A 121 5.33 -7.96 16.16
C ALA A 121 6.78 -8.29 15.76
N CYS A 122 7.28 -7.79 14.63
CA CYS A 122 8.68 -7.97 14.24
C CYS A 122 9.60 -7.32 15.28
N GLU A 123 9.32 -6.06 15.62
CA GLU A 123 10.08 -5.27 16.59
C GLU A 123 9.92 -5.80 18.02
N ALA A 124 8.68 -6.13 18.43
CA ALA A 124 8.41 -6.67 19.76
C ALA A 124 9.11 -8.01 20.03
N ASN A 125 9.38 -8.80 18.99
CA ASN A 125 10.14 -10.05 19.09
C ASN A 125 11.67 -9.85 18.91
N GLY A 126 12.15 -8.61 18.80
CA GLY A 126 13.57 -8.28 18.68
C GLY A 126 14.16 -8.53 17.28
N PHE A 127 13.33 -8.61 16.24
CA PHE A 127 13.81 -8.73 14.86
C PHE A 127 13.96 -7.37 14.20
N ASP A 128 15.03 -7.18 13.44
CA ASP A 128 15.25 -5.97 12.65
C ASP A 128 14.33 -5.94 11.42
N SER A 129 13.52 -4.89 11.33
CA SER A 129 12.60 -4.64 10.22
C SER A 129 13.32 -3.90 9.09
N THR A 130 13.07 -4.31 7.84
CA THR A 130 13.77 -3.72 6.68
C THR A 130 13.07 -2.45 6.18
N ASP A 131 13.80 -1.59 5.47
CA ASP A 131 13.24 -0.40 4.80
C ASP A 131 12.08 -0.75 3.86
N THR A 132 12.21 -1.87 3.14
CA THR A 132 11.16 -2.35 2.24
C THR A 132 9.87 -2.71 2.97
N MET A 133 9.95 -3.21 4.21
CA MET A 133 8.76 -3.56 5.01
C MET A 133 7.99 -2.28 5.39
N HIS A 134 8.67 -1.25 5.87
CA HIS A 134 8.04 0.03 6.19
C HIS A 134 7.39 0.68 4.96
N ASN A 135 8.13 0.77 3.85
CA ASN A 135 7.60 1.31 2.61
C ASN A 135 6.39 0.49 2.09
N SER A 136 6.43 -0.84 2.17
CA SER A 136 5.31 -1.71 1.79
C SER A 136 4.09 -1.52 2.70
N ALA A 137 4.27 -1.41 4.01
CA ALA A 137 3.18 -1.16 4.94
C ALA A 137 2.50 0.20 4.67
N ILE A 138 3.27 1.25 4.38
CA ILE A 138 2.71 2.53 3.92
C ILE A 138 1.84 2.32 2.69
N ILE A 139 2.34 1.61 1.67
CA ILE A 139 1.61 1.34 0.42
C ILE A 139 0.23 0.72 0.71
N THR A 140 0.13 -0.29 1.59
CA THR A 140 -1.16 -0.93 1.91
C THR A 140 -2.24 0.03 2.44
N MET A 141 -1.84 1.15 3.07
CA MET A 141 -2.73 2.17 3.61
C MET A 141 -3.16 3.21 2.56
N VAL A 142 -2.39 3.35 1.47
CA VAL A 142 -2.53 4.44 0.49
C VAL A 142 -2.96 3.99 -0.90
N ILE A 143 -3.04 2.68 -1.17
CA ILE A 143 -3.52 2.17 -2.46
C ILE A 143 -4.93 2.70 -2.80
N PRO A 144 -5.25 2.85 -4.10
CA PRO A 144 -6.61 3.08 -4.57
C PRO A 144 -7.60 2.08 -3.93
N GLY A 145 -8.67 2.58 -3.30
CA GLY A 145 -9.61 1.81 -2.46
C GLY A 145 -9.42 1.99 -0.94
N PHE A 146 -8.26 2.50 -0.50
CA PHE A 146 -7.99 2.81 0.90
C PHE A 146 -7.55 4.26 1.06
N ASN A 147 -8.07 4.93 2.09
CA ASN A 147 -7.83 6.36 2.37
C ASN A 147 -7.29 6.53 3.80
N LYS A 148 -6.21 5.81 4.15
CA LYS A 148 -5.63 5.78 5.50
C LYS A 148 -4.36 6.63 5.59
N TRP A 149 -4.44 7.86 5.08
CA TRP A 149 -3.31 8.78 4.99
C TRP A 149 -2.80 9.25 6.36
N GLU A 150 -3.66 9.37 7.38
CA GLU A 150 -3.23 9.74 8.73
C GLU A 150 -2.31 8.69 9.35
N GLN A 151 -2.67 7.41 9.21
CA GLN A 151 -1.85 6.29 9.69
C GLN A 151 -0.55 6.17 8.87
N ALA A 152 -0.62 6.38 7.55
CA ALA A 152 0.55 6.44 6.69
C ALA A 152 1.51 7.58 7.08
N SER A 153 0.99 8.76 7.45
CA SER A 153 1.78 9.91 7.89
C SER A 153 2.60 9.58 9.13
N ARG A 154 1.96 8.97 10.14
CA ARG A 154 2.63 8.54 11.38
C ARG A 154 3.71 7.49 11.12
N LEU A 155 3.45 6.55 10.21
CA LEU A 155 4.45 5.54 9.84
C LEU A 155 5.61 6.15 9.05
N LEU A 156 5.35 7.15 8.19
CA LEU A 156 6.40 7.89 7.50
C LEU A 156 7.26 8.69 8.50
N GLU A 157 6.66 9.38 9.47
CA GLU A 157 7.42 10.06 10.53
C GLU A 157 8.33 9.10 11.30
N LYS A 158 7.86 7.88 11.60
CA LYS A 158 8.69 6.82 12.19
C LYS A 158 9.83 6.41 11.25
N LEU A 159 9.53 6.17 9.97
CA LEU A 159 10.50 5.81 8.94
C LEU A 159 11.64 6.86 8.87
N LEU A 160 11.30 8.16 8.90
CA LEU A 160 12.26 9.25 8.87
C LEU A 160 13.07 9.36 10.17
N ARG A 161 12.43 9.15 11.32
CA ARG A 161 13.14 9.14 12.62
C ARG A 161 14.17 8.02 12.73
N GLU A 162 13.93 6.91 12.04
CA GLU A 162 14.84 5.77 11.97
C GLU A 162 15.84 5.86 10.80
N ASP A 163 15.98 7.03 10.17
CA ASP A 163 16.89 7.30 9.05
C ASP A 163 16.74 6.33 7.86
N ARG A 164 15.52 5.81 7.66
CA ARG A 164 15.24 4.87 6.57
C ARG A 164 14.99 5.60 5.26
N ARG A 165 15.31 4.93 4.15
CA ARG A 165 15.13 5.51 2.81
C ARG A 165 13.71 5.30 2.28
N MET A 166 13.14 6.35 1.73
CA MET A 166 11.88 6.28 0.99
C MET A 166 12.04 5.55 -0.34
N HIS A 167 11.09 4.68 -0.66
CA HIS A 167 11.05 3.97 -1.93
C HIS A 167 10.24 4.76 -2.97
N PRO A 168 10.69 4.93 -4.24
CA PRO A 168 9.99 5.71 -5.25
C PRO A 168 8.52 5.31 -5.45
N THR A 169 8.23 4.00 -5.42
CA THR A 169 6.86 3.49 -5.54
C THR A 169 5.98 3.90 -4.37
N MET A 170 6.52 3.95 -3.14
CA MET A 170 5.79 4.41 -1.97
C MET A 170 5.43 5.88 -2.11
N VAL A 171 6.39 6.72 -2.50
CA VAL A 171 6.17 8.16 -2.74
C VAL A 171 5.07 8.38 -3.76
N LYS A 172 5.06 7.63 -4.87
CA LYS A 172 4.01 7.72 -5.90
C LYS A 172 2.62 7.41 -5.35
N PHE A 173 2.43 6.27 -4.69
CA PHE A 173 1.13 5.89 -4.15
C PHE A 173 0.66 6.86 -3.05
N TYR A 174 1.58 7.31 -2.20
CA TYR A 174 1.22 8.19 -1.09
C TYR A 174 0.85 9.58 -1.57
N HIS A 175 1.61 10.15 -2.52
CA HIS A 175 1.26 11.40 -3.19
C HIS A 175 -0.15 11.34 -3.80
N ASP A 176 -0.44 10.32 -4.61
CA ASP A 176 -1.76 10.18 -5.26
C ASP A 176 -2.89 10.04 -4.22
N CYS A 177 -2.63 9.39 -3.09
CA CYS A 177 -3.56 9.28 -1.97
C CYS A 177 -3.83 10.64 -1.31
N LEU A 178 -2.80 11.45 -1.07
CA LEU A 178 -2.94 12.79 -0.48
C LEU A 178 -3.73 13.72 -1.40
N ILE A 179 -3.46 13.70 -2.71
CA ILE A 179 -4.23 14.46 -3.70
C ILE A 179 -5.71 14.03 -3.70
N ARG A 180 -6.00 12.73 -3.73
CA ARG A 180 -7.37 12.19 -3.66
C ARG A 180 -8.11 12.59 -2.37
N ASN A 181 -7.38 12.80 -1.28
CA ASN A 181 -7.94 13.22 0.02
C ASN A 181 -7.88 14.74 0.24
N MET A 182 -7.61 15.53 -0.80
CA MET A 182 -7.56 17.00 -0.77
C MET A 182 -6.53 17.53 0.26
N ARG A 183 -5.34 16.92 0.30
CA ARG A 183 -4.22 17.25 1.21
C ARG A 183 -2.99 17.80 0.44
N PRO A 184 -3.09 18.99 -0.19
CA PRO A 184 -2.01 19.54 -1.02
C PRO A 184 -0.75 19.89 -0.23
N ARG A 185 -0.88 20.35 1.02
CA ARG A 185 0.27 20.68 1.89
C ARG A 185 1.13 19.45 2.15
N GLU A 186 0.50 18.35 2.55
CA GLU A 186 1.19 17.08 2.80
C GLU A 186 1.78 16.51 1.51
N ALA A 187 1.05 16.62 0.38
CA ALA A 187 1.56 16.17 -0.91
C ALA A 187 2.82 16.94 -1.32
N SER A 188 2.79 18.26 -1.19
CA SER A 188 3.94 19.14 -1.47
C SER A 188 5.12 18.88 -0.53
N CYS A 189 4.85 18.67 0.75
CA CYS A 189 5.87 18.28 1.74
C CYS A 189 6.52 16.94 1.39
N LEU A 190 5.73 15.94 0.99
CA LEU A 190 6.23 14.62 0.58
C LEU A 190 7.17 14.74 -0.64
N ILE A 191 6.80 15.54 -1.62
CA ILE A 191 7.59 15.75 -2.84
C ILE A 191 8.91 16.46 -2.52
N ARG A 192 8.89 17.53 -1.71
CA ARG A 192 10.11 18.18 -1.21
C ARG A 192 11.03 17.19 -0.47
N LEU A 193 10.46 16.44 0.46
CA LEU A 193 11.21 15.45 1.24
C LEU A 193 11.82 14.36 0.34
N ALA A 194 11.10 13.93 -0.71
CA ALA A 194 11.60 12.96 -1.67
C ALA A 194 12.76 13.52 -2.51
N ALA A 195 12.68 14.79 -2.93
CA ALA A 195 13.76 15.48 -3.61
C ALA A 195 15.00 15.64 -2.70
N GLU A 196 14.80 16.06 -1.45
CA GLU A 196 15.87 16.25 -0.46
C GLU A 196 16.59 14.92 -0.10
N GLN A 197 15.86 13.81 -0.02
CA GLN A 197 16.44 12.47 0.19
C GLN A 197 17.03 11.84 -1.08
N GLY A 198 16.94 12.50 -2.24
CA GLY A 198 17.45 11.97 -3.51
C GLY A 198 16.71 10.70 -3.96
N VAL A 199 15.39 10.64 -3.77
CA VAL A 199 14.57 9.50 -4.20
C VAL A 199 14.48 9.47 -5.72
N GLN A 200 14.83 8.33 -6.32
CA GLN A 200 14.86 8.18 -7.77
C GLN A 200 13.55 8.57 -8.47
N GLY A 201 13.61 9.51 -9.41
CA GLY A 201 12.49 10.03 -10.19
C GLY A 201 11.75 11.22 -9.54
N TYR A 202 12.28 11.75 -8.44
CA TYR A 202 11.76 12.90 -7.68
C TYR A 202 12.83 13.97 -7.41
N GLU A 203 14.06 13.78 -7.86
CA GLU A 203 15.17 14.72 -7.64
C GLU A 203 14.92 16.09 -8.27
N ASP A 204 14.17 16.12 -9.37
CA ASP A 204 13.82 17.31 -10.14
C ASP A 204 12.45 17.92 -9.76
N LYS A 205 11.67 17.22 -8.93
CA LYS A 205 10.34 17.66 -8.51
C LYS A 205 10.45 18.32 -7.15
N TRP A 206 10.92 19.55 -7.12
CA TRP A 206 10.93 20.35 -5.91
C TRP A 206 9.82 21.40 -5.96
N GLU A 207 9.03 21.50 -4.91
CA GLU A 207 7.95 22.47 -4.78
C GLU A 207 8.26 23.49 -3.69
N ALA A 208 7.89 24.75 -3.91
CA ALA A 208 8.03 25.79 -2.90
C ALA A 208 7.02 25.60 -1.77
N ASP A 209 7.44 25.81 -0.51
CA ASP A 209 6.54 25.73 0.64
C ASP A 209 5.63 26.96 0.74
N VAL A 210 4.50 26.92 0.05
CA VAL A 210 3.47 27.97 0.09
C VAL A 210 2.72 28.04 1.44
N TYR A 211 2.93 27.05 2.32
CA TYR A 211 2.33 26.96 3.66
C TYR A 211 3.30 27.37 4.77
N LYS A 212 4.49 27.85 4.42
CA LYS A 212 5.49 28.31 5.37
C LYS A 212 4.89 29.36 6.32
N GLY A 213 5.05 29.13 7.62
CA GLY A 213 4.52 30.01 8.68
C GLY A 213 3.08 29.72 9.10
N ARG A 214 2.41 28.70 8.53
CA ARG A 214 1.08 28.27 8.97
C ARG A 214 1.18 27.02 9.87
N PRO A 215 0.38 26.93 10.96
CA PRO A 215 0.32 25.74 11.79
C PRO A 215 -0.21 24.55 10.99
N HIS A 216 0.11 23.31 11.37
CA HIS A 216 -0.48 22.13 10.75
C HIS A 216 -1.99 22.07 11.05
N ASP A 217 -2.80 21.53 10.12
CA ASP A 217 -4.24 21.40 10.34
C ASP A 217 -4.59 20.60 11.62
N SER A 218 -3.73 19.65 12.01
CA SER A 218 -3.88 18.89 13.25
C SER A 218 -3.63 19.73 14.50
N GLU A 219 -2.68 20.67 14.45
CA GLU A 219 -2.42 21.65 15.51
C GLU A 219 -3.60 22.61 15.62
N LEU A 220 -4.07 23.13 14.49
CA LEU A 220 -5.24 23.98 14.42
C LEU A 220 -6.48 23.29 15.02
N LYS A 221 -6.70 22.00 14.70
CA LYS A 221 -7.77 21.19 15.33
C LYS A 221 -7.61 20.97 16.83
N ARG A 222 -6.39 20.87 17.36
CA ARG A 222 -6.15 20.72 18.80
C ARG A 222 -6.39 22.03 19.54
N GLU A 223 -5.94 23.15 18.95
CA GLU A 223 -6.19 24.49 19.48
C GLU A 223 -7.69 24.77 19.57
N ILE A 224 -8.47 24.39 18.53
CA ILE A 224 -9.95 24.44 18.55
C ILE A 224 -10.50 23.79 19.82
N LEU A 225 -10.10 22.54 20.11
CA LEU A 225 -10.66 21.77 21.21
C LEU A 225 -10.27 22.31 22.61
N SER A 226 -9.31 23.21 22.70
CA SER A 226 -8.73 23.68 23.97
C SER A 226 -9.23 25.05 24.45
N VAL A 227 -9.90 25.84 23.60
CA VAL A 227 -10.32 27.23 23.91
C VAL A 227 -11.83 27.29 24.16
N ASP A 228 -12.32 28.13 25.07
CA ASP A 228 -13.76 28.28 25.35
C ASP A 228 -14.60 28.83 24.17
N ASN A 229 -15.84 28.34 24.05
CA ASN A 229 -16.79 28.45 22.91
C ASN A 229 -17.02 29.84 22.28
N GLN A 230 -16.69 30.96 22.94
CA GLN A 230 -17.00 32.31 22.40
C GLN A 230 -15.78 33.08 21.88
N LYS A 231 -14.58 32.79 22.37
CA LYS A 231 -13.32 33.33 21.80
C LYS A 231 -12.80 32.46 20.65
N GLN A 232 -13.26 31.20 20.57
CA GLN A 232 -12.96 30.20 19.54
C GLN A 232 -13.20 30.69 18.11
N ASP A 233 -14.38 31.23 17.78
CA ASP A 233 -14.77 31.47 16.39
C ASP A 233 -13.81 32.42 15.65
N LEU A 234 -13.34 33.48 16.33
CA LEU A 234 -12.51 34.54 15.76
C LEU A 234 -11.08 34.11 15.49
N ALA A 235 -10.42 33.60 16.52
CA ALA A 235 -9.03 33.18 16.41
C ALA A 235 -8.92 32.03 15.42
N TYR A 236 -9.93 31.14 15.38
CA TYR A 236 -10.03 30.06 14.43
C TYR A 236 -10.21 30.53 12.98
N THR A 237 -11.20 31.41 12.72
CA THR A 237 -11.42 31.91 11.35
C THR A 237 -10.18 32.60 10.81
N PHE A 238 -9.49 33.42 11.62
CA PHE A 238 -8.27 34.09 11.17
C PHE A 238 -7.03 33.19 11.12
N ALA A 239 -6.91 32.18 11.99
CA ALA A 239 -5.78 31.26 11.95
C ALA A 239 -5.84 30.32 10.72
N ALA A 240 -7.04 29.85 10.38
CA ALA A 240 -7.28 28.95 9.25
C ALA A 240 -7.23 29.70 7.90
N LEU A 241 -7.63 30.97 7.86
CA LEU A 241 -7.70 31.75 6.64
C LEU A 241 -6.29 32.05 6.10
N GLN A 242 -6.03 31.57 4.87
CA GLN A 242 -4.79 31.85 4.14
C GLN A 242 -4.90 33.19 3.40
N LEU A 243 -4.36 34.23 4.02
CA LEU A 243 -4.19 35.54 3.39
C LEU A 243 -2.85 35.63 2.67
N ARG A 244 -2.85 36.22 1.48
CA ARG A 244 -1.64 36.76 0.87
C ARG A 244 -1.25 38.05 1.62
N GLY A 245 0.03 38.39 1.70
CA GLY A 245 0.49 39.52 2.53
C GLY A 245 -0.10 40.89 2.14
N ASP A 246 -0.65 41.02 0.94
CA ASP A 246 -1.38 42.18 0.41
C ASP A 246 -2.87 42.20 0.79
N GLN A 247 -3.40 41.15 1.42
CA GLN A 247 -4.80 41.02 1.80
C GLN A 247 -5.02 41.35 3.27
N VAL A 248 -6.16 41.96 3.56
CA VAL A 248 -6.59 42.33 4.91
C VAL A 248 -7.89 41.61 5.24
N ALA A 249 -7.98 41.13 6.47
CA ALA A 249 -9.19 40.55 7.04
C ALA A 249 -10.37 41.55 7.04
N GLN A 250 -11.58 41.08 6.70
CA GLN A 250 -12.78 41.89 6.85
C GLN A 250 -13.17 42.04 8.33
N PRO A 251 -14.03 43.02 8.68
CA PRO A 251 -14.64 43.09 10.01
C PRO A 251 -15.25 41.74 10.41
N LYS A 252 -15.10 41.34 11.67
CA LYS A 252 -15.47 40.02 12.21
C LYS A 252 -16.79 39.46 11.68
N GLU A 253 -17.85 40.26 11.73
CA GLU A 253 -19.19 39.84 11.34
C GLU A 253 -19.28 39.54 9.84
N LEU A 254 -18.67 40.40 9.01
CA LEU A 254 -18.58 40.20 7.56
C LEU A 254 -17.69 39.01 7.21
N GLN A 255 -16.57 38.83 7.90
CA GLN A 255 -15.69 37.67 7.68
C GLN A 255 -16.44 36.37 7.99
N LYS A 256 -17.17 36.30 9.11
CA LYS A 256 -17.95 35.10 9.46
C LYS A 256 -18.99 34.75 8.39
N LEU A 257 -19.74 35.74 7.89
CA LEU A 257 -20.71 35.53 6.81
C LEU A 257 -20.04 35.04 5.52
N LEU A 258 -18.86 35.59 5.19
CA LEU A 258 -18.08 35.17 4.03
C LEU A 258 -17.57 33.73 4.17
N GLU A 259 -17.06 33.34 5.35
CA GLU A 259 -16.65 31.96 5.61
C GLU A 259 -17.82 30.99 5.47
N GLU A 260 -18.99 31.29 6.05
CA GLU A 260 -20.21 30.47 5.91
C GLU A 260 -20.68 30.37 4.45
N GLU A 261 -20.53 31.43 3.65
CA GLU A 261 -20.78 31.41 2.21
C GLU A 261 -19.79 30.51 1.47
N THR A 262 -18.49 30.63 1.75
CA THR A 262 -17.47 29.80 1.11
C THR A 262 -17.62 28.32 1.43
N VAL A 263 -17.94 27.96 2.69
CA VAL A 263 -18.19 26.57 3.10
C VAL A 263 -19.39 26.00 2.32
N ARG A 264 -20.51 26.73 2.26
CA ARG A 264 -21.69 26.31 1.49
C ARG A 264 -21.37 26.13 0.00
N ASN A 265 -20.60 27.04 -0.59
CA ASN A 265 -20.22 26.96 -2.00
C ASN A 265 -19.32 25.73 -2.27
N ILE A 266 -18.32 25.49 -1.42
CA ILE A 266 -17.42 24.33 -1.54
C ILE A 266 -18.20 23.01 -1.40
N GLU A 267 -19.12 22.93 -0.44
CA GLU A 267 -19.97 21.74 -0.24
C GLU A 267 -20.91 21.52 -1.43
N ALA A 268 -21.51 22.59 -1.96
CA ALA A 268 -22.35 22.53 -3.15
C ALA A 268 -21.57 22.00 -4.36
N GLU A 269 -20.37 22.53 -4.62
CA GLU A 269 -19.51 22.07 -5.72
C GLU A 269 -19.10 20.60 -5.56
N ARG A 270 -18.71 20.17 -4.36
CA ARG A 270 -18.31 18.78 -4.09
C ARG A 270 -19.46 17.78 -4.18
N SER A 271 -20.70 18.24 -3.95
CA SER A 271 -21.89 17.38 -4.02
C SER A 271 -22.26 16.99 -5.45
N VAL A 272 -21.79 17.74 -6.46
CA VAL A 272 -22.09 17.49 -7.87
C VAL A 272 -21.27 16.30 -8.37
N PRO A 273 -21.89 15.15 -8.70
CA PRO A 273 -21.15 14.01 -9.22
C PRO A 273 -20.60 14.32 -10.61
N VAL A 274 -19.34 13.93 -10.85
CA VAL A 274 -18.72 14.08 -12.18
C VAL A 274 -19.33 13.06 -13.15
N PRO A 275 -19.95 13.47 -14.26
CA PRO A 275 -20.45 12.54 -15.27
C PRO A 275 -19.34 11.64 -15.82
N TYR A 276 -19.66 10.39 -16.17
CA TYR A 276 -18.72 9.40 -16.73
C TYR A 276 -17.53 9.02 -15.82
N SER A 277 -17.57 9.34 -14.53
CA SER A 277 -16.54 8.95 -13.56
C SER A 277 -16.81 7.61 -12.86
N ALA A 278 -18.03 7.07 -12.96
CA ALA A 278 -18.54 5.97 -12.13
C ALA A 278 -18.43 6.25 -10.60
N GLY A 279 -18.39 7.52 -10.20
CA GLY A 279 -18.19 7.93 -8.80
C GLY A 279 -16.75 7.75 -8.31
N LEU A 280 -15.79 7.61 -9.21
CA LEU A 280 -14.38 7.41 -8.89
C LEU A 280 -13.58 8.71 -8.99
N HIS A 281 -12.53 8.83 -8.17
CA HIS A 281 -11.56 9.92 -8.31
C HIS A 281 -10.66 9.70 -9.54
N SER A 282 -10.08 10.77 -10.10
CA SER A 282 -9.21 10.67 -11.29
C SER A 282 -8.02 9.71 -11.12
N THR A 283 -7.49 9.60 -9.89
CA THR A 283 -6.41 8.66 -9.52
C THR A 283 -6.85 7.19 -9.51
N GLU A 284 -8.16 6.92 -9.44
CA GLU A 284 -8.75 5.59 -9.38
C GLU A 284 -9.13 5.08 -10.77
N ILE A 285 -9.44 5.98 -11.72
CA ILE A 285 -9.73 5.64 -13.10
C ILE A 285 -8.49 4.99 -13.75
N ASN A 286 -8.68 3.81 -14.38
CA ASN A 286 -7.61 3.04 -15.03
C ASN A 286 -6.42 2.68 -14.11
N SER A 287 -6.69 2.49 -12.82
CA SER A 287 -5.67 2.23 -11.79
C SER A 287 -5.35 0.74 -11.54
N VAL A 288 -5.83 -0.17 -12.40
CA VAL A 288 -5.68 -1.62 -12.24
C VAL A 288 -4.25 -2.01 -11.84
N PHE A 289 -4.14 -2.70 -10.71
CA PHE A 289 -2.88 -3.17 -10.18
C PHE A 289 -2.87 -4.70 -10.06
N ARG A 290 -1.77 -5.28 -10.55
CA ARG A 290 -1.32 -6.64 -10.21
C ARG A 290 0.20 -6.62 -10.04
N PRO A 291 0.78 -7.52 -9.24
CA PRO A 291 2.21 -7.58 -9.06
C PRO A 291 2.93 -8.01 -10.35
N ARG A 292 4.19 -7.63 -10.47
CA ARG A 292 5.07 -7.91 -11.63
C ARG A 292 5.08 -9.37 -12.12
N VAL A 293 4.78 -10.34 -11.25
CA VAL A 293 4.74 -11.77 -11.59
C VAL A 293 3.75 -12.10 -12.71
N TYR A 294 2.71 -11.28 -12.91
CA TYR A 294 1.73 -11.44 -13.97
C TYR A 294 2.29 -11.17 -15.38
N ARG A 295 3.48 -10.57 -15.53
CA ARG A 295 4.03 -10.14 -16.84
C ARG A 295 5.47 -10.61 -17.07
N GLN A 296 5.72 -11.90 -16.85
CA GLN A 296 6.98 -12.60 -17.17
C GLN A 296 8.19 -12.06 -16.39
N LEU A 297 7.97 -11.60 -15.16
CA LEU A 297 9.03 -11.16 -14.26
C LEU A 297 8.95 -11.97 -12.96
N TRP A 298 10.09 -12.34 -12.39
CA TRP A 298 10.13 -13.07 -11.12
C TRP A 298 10.59 -12.20 -9.95
N TYR A 299 10.60 -12.71 -8.73
CA TYR A 299 10.96 -11.98 -7.51
C TYR A 299 12.26 -11.16 -7.62
N LYS A 300 12.23 -9.93 -7.10
CA LYS A 300 13.41 -9.08 -6.81
C LYS A 300 13.07 -8.26 -5.57
N TRP A 301 14.00 -8.19 -4.62
CA TRP A 301 13.75 -7.63 -3.29
C TRP A 301 13.46 -6.12 -3.31
N GLN A 302 14.07 -5.38 -4.24
CA GLN A 302 13.91 -3.93 -4.39
C GLN A 302 12.61 -3.52 -5.12
N HIS A 303 11.78 -4.46 -5.55
CA HIS A 303 10.56 -4.17 -6.31
C HIS A 303 9.32 -4.44 -5.46
N ILE A 304 9.09 -3.59 -4.47
CA ILE A 304 7.85 -3.60 -3.68
C ILE A 304 6.69 -3.04 -4.49
N ALA A 305 5.51 -3.67 -4.39
CA ALA A 305 4.28 -3.27 -5.08
C ALA A 305 4.50 -2.84 -6.55
N ASN A 306 5.34 -3.58 -7.28
CA ASN A 306 5.72 -3.20 -8.63
C ASN A 306 4.59 -3.59 -9.60
N ARG A 307 3.94 -2.57 -10.17
CA ARG A 307 2.86 -2.73 -11.16
C ARG A 307 3.37 -3.53 -12.35
N TYR A 308 2.58 -4.50 -12.78
CA TYR A 308 2.90 -5.28 -13.96
C TYR A 308 3.15 -4.39 -15.19
N ARG A 309 4.12 -4.76 -16.04
CA ARG A 309 4.50 -3.94 -17.20
C ARG A 309 3.42 -3.94 -18.30
N PRO A 310 3.30 -2.87 -19.09
CA PRO A 310 2.33 -2.79 -20.20
C PRO A 310 2.47 -3.91 -21.24
N THR A 311 1.39 -4.19 -21.98
CA THR A 311 1.40 -5.14 -23.11
C THR A 311 2.38 -4.73 -24.21
N ALA A 312 2.62 -3.43 -24.37
CA ALA A 312 3.56 -2.89 -25.36
C ALA A 312 5.01 -3.38 -25.17
N ALA A 313 5.38 -3.84 -23.97
CA ALA A 313 6.74 -4.30 -23.67
C ALA A 313 7.12 -5.61 -24.38
N LEU A 314 6.16 -6.46 -24.76
CA LEU A 314 6.40 -7.69 -25.52
C LEU A 314 5.36 -7.83 -26.64
N LYS A 315 5.79 -7.65 -27.89
CA LYS A 315 4.92 -7.84 -29.05
C LYS A 315 4.99 -9.29 -29.52
N ARG A 316 3.84 -9.95 -29.67
CA ARG A 316 3.74 -11.39 -30.02
C ARG A 316 4.57 -11.80 -31.23
N ARG A 317 4.43 -11.07 -32.34
CA ARG A 317 5.11 -11.38 -33.62
C ARG A 317 6.63 -11.11 -33.61
N GLN A 318 7.16 -10.50 -32.55
CA GLN A 318 8.60 -10.36 -32.35
C GLN A 318 9.20 -11.57 -31.60
N LEU A 319 8.39 -12.35 -30.88
CA LEU A 319 8.82 -13.48 -30.07
C LEU A 319 8.72 -14.82 -30.79
N ALA A 320 7.72 -14.94 -31.67
CA ALA A 320 7.54 -16.11 -32.52
C ALA A 320 7.03 -15.65 -33.89
N PRO A 321 7.38 -16.36 -34.97
CA PRO A 321 6.85 -16.05 -36.30
C PRO A 321 5.33 -16.22 -36.35
N LYS A 322 4.72 -15.76 -37.44
CA LYS A 322 3.30 -15.96 -37.71
C LYS A 322 2.96 -17.46 -37.59
N ASP A 323 1.82 -17.77 -36.99
CA ASP A 323 1.30 -19.13 -36.79
C ASP A 323 2.13 -20.04 -35.85
N SER A 324 3.10 -19.48 -35.13
CA SER A 324 3.85 -20.17 -34.07
C SER A 324 3.43 -19.72 -32.67
N PRO A 325 3.43 -20.63 -31.66
CA PRO A 325 3.03 -20.30 -30.30
C PRO A 325 4.07 -19.38 -29.62
N THR A 326 3.61 -18.27 -29.06
CA THR A 326 4.42 -17.38 -28.22
C THR A 326 4.33 -17.87 -26.77
N GLY A 327 5.44 -18.31 -26.17
CA GLY A 327 5.53 -18.86 -24.80
C GLY A 327 5.22 -17.89 -23.65
N ILE A 328 4.21 -17.03 -23.80
CA ILE A 328 3.79 -15.98 -22.87
C ILE A 328 2.29 -16.11 -22.53
N PRO A 329 1.86 -17.27 -21.97
CA PRO A 329 0.46 -17.47 -21.61
C PRO A 329 -0.01 -16.39 -20.62
N GLY A 330 -1.19 -15.84 -20.86
CA GLY A 330 -1.78 -14.81 -20.00
C GLY A 330 -1.13 -13.42 -20.07
N PHE A 331 -0.05 -13.20 -20.84
CA PHE A 331 0.63 -11.89 -20.87
C PHE A 331 -0.27 -10.76 -21.36
N ASN A 332 -1.22 -10.99 -22.25
CA ASN A 332 -2.14 -9.92 -22.71
C ASN A 332 -3.40 -9.79 -21.85
N ARG A 333 -3.61 -10.67 -20.88
CA ARG A 333 -4.75 -10.59 -19.97
C ARG A 333 -4.43 -9.58 -18.86
N ILE A 334 -5.37 -8.67 -18.61
CA ILE A 334 -5.27 -7.64 -17.58
C ILE A 334 -5.82 -8.18 -16.26
#